data_AF-A0A352F7F7-F1
#
_entry.id   AF-A0A352F7F7-F1
#
_cell.length_a   1.000
_cell.length_b   1.000
_cell.length_c   1.000
_cell.angle_alpha   90.00
_cell.angle_beta   90.00
_cell.angle_gamma   90.00
#
_symmetry.space_group_name_H-M   'P 1'
#
loop_
_entity.id
_entity.type
_entity.pdbx_description
1 polymer ?
#
loop_
_entity_poly.entity_id
_entity_poly.type
_entity_poly.pdbx_seq_one_letter_code
_entity_poly.pdbx_strand_id
1 'polypeptide(L)'
;MPMICLTSWIRALIILLAMVGLPGYSQSLIQGTIRYDTTRWKPVASLSLVPDFSRMYEVSNESIIQEAEIGPDGNFAFTGENMPPGDHLYRIHFSRKEDPRASLIIGGPDENHLFLLANPGSEIGIRIRGGRRLIGSISFEGYPVNQSVKDINQIAGFLDTLDYYGPAVNRDFVREAVYERLRRYADTCSNPLISLYALYHSRFESDFEKNPGYYTKYLRKWRKQDSEYFRTFRAQLRMDTEQNNIVPLVSALLFILMSIAVYYYRRRKKSEINPFRSLTVQERKIFALLKEGKSNKEISESCSISLSTVKTHVNSIYSKLNLSSRTDVMDFGE
;
A
#
# COMPACT_ATOMS: atom_id res chain seq x y z
N MET A 1 -55.44 52.50 -8.55
CA MET A 1 -55.22 52.20 -7.11
C MET A 1 -54.66 50.79 -6.95
N PRO A 2 -53.33 50.60 -7.04
CA PRO A 2 -52.67 49.32 -6.87
C PRO A 2 -51.71 49.40 -5.67
N MET A 3 -52.19 49.22 -4.44
CA MET A 3 -51.33 49.19 -3.25
C MET A 3 -51.63 48.04 -2.27
N ILE A 4 -52.59 47.18 -2.60
CA ILE A 4 -53.01 46.06 -1.72
C ILE A 4 -52.44 44.71 -2.19
N CYS A 5 -51.95 44.59 -3.43
CA CYS A 5 -51.46 43.32 -3.95
C CYS A 5 -50.02 43.01 -3.48
N LEU A 6 -49.15 44.02 -3.26
CA LEU A 6 -47.73 43.79 -2.96
C LEU A 6 -47.48 43.20 -1.56
N THR A 7 -48.35 43.49 -0.59
CA THR A 7 -48.20 43.03 0.79
C THR A 7 -48.55 41.55 0.98
N SER A 8 -49.40 40.99 0.11
CA SER A 8 -49.76 39.57 0.16
C SER A 8 -48.63 38.68 -0.37
N TRP A 9 -47.91 39.13 -1.41
CA TRP A 9 -46.76 38.39 -1.96
C TRP A 9 -45.55 38.46 -1.03
N ILE A 10 -45.33 39.60 -0.35
CA ILE A 10 -44.25 39.72 0.65
C ILE A 10 -44.53 38.83 1.88
N ARG A 11 -45.78 38.72 2.33
CA ARG A 11 -46.15 37.77 3.41
C ARG A 11 -46.03 36.32 2.97
N ALA A 12 -46.43 35.99 1.73
CA ALA A 12 -46.26 34.64 1.18
C ALA A 12 -44.77 34.28 0.99
N LEU A 13 -43.92 35.24 0.58
CA LEU A 13 -42.48 35.05 0.43
C LEU A 13 -41.77 34.88 1.78
N ILE A 14 -42.19 35.61 2.83
CA ILE A 14 -41.65 35.47 4.19
C ILE A 14 -42.08 34.13 4.82
N ILE A 15 -43.28 33.63 4.53
CA ILE A 15 -43.74 32.30 4.98
C ILE A 15 -43.03 31.18 4.19
N LEU A 16 -42.73 31.39 2.90
CA LEU A 16 -41.96 30.43 2.09
C LEU A 16 -40.48 30.41 2.50
N LEU A 17 -39.90 31.54 2.92
CA LEU A 17 -38.53 31.62 3.43
C LEU A 17 -38.40 31.07 4.86
N ALA A 18 -39.49 31.04 5.64
CA ALA A 18 -39.55 30.41 6.96
C ALA A 18 -39.67 28.86 6.89
N MET A 19 -39.84 28.28 5.70
CA MET A 19 -39.78 26.84 5.43
C MET A 19 -38.48 26.40 4.76
N VAL A 20 -37.48 27.28 4.67
CA VAL A 20 -36.10 26.82 4.51
C VAL A 20 -35.64 26.37 5.90
N GLY A 21 -35.78 25.06 6.12
CA GLY A 21 -35.48 24.39 7.37
C GLY A 21 -34.13 24.85 7.96
N LEU A 22 -34.20 25.17 9.24
CA LEU A 22 -33.07 25.34 10.14
C LEU A 22 -32.03 24.24 9.90
N PRO A 23 -30.72 24.55 9.81
CA PRO A 23 -29.71 23.52 9.82
C PRO A 23 -29.61 22.93 11.23
N GLY A 24 -29.59 21.59 11.32
CA GLY A 24 -28.98 20.90 12.45
C GLY A 24 -29.90 20.15 13.40
N TYR A 25 -30.71 19.21 12.92
CA TYR A 25 -30.81 17.94 13.66
C TYR A 25 -29.59 17.12 13.27
N SER A 26 -28.60 17.02 14.15
CA SER A 26 -27.57 16.00 14.04
C SER A 26 -28.30 14.66 14.13
N GLN A 27 -28.58 14.04 12.98
CA GLN A 27 -29.29 12.77 12.94
C GLN A 27 -28.42 11.75 13.68
N SER A 28 -28.96 11.14 14.73
CA SER A 28 -28.22 10.15 15.52
C SER A 28 -27.73 9.04 14.60
N LEU A 29 -26.42 8.82 14.61
CA LEU A 29 -25.72 7.91 13.71
C LEU A 29 -25.77 6.48 14.22
N ILE A 30 -25.56 6.32 15.53
CA ILE A 30 -25.67 5.06 16.24
C ILE A 30 -26.71 5.24 17.34
N GLN A 31 -27.71 4.39 17.36
CA GLN A 31 -28.71 4.33 18.42
C GLN A 31 -28.69 2.94 19.02
N GLY A 32 -28.87 2.85 20.34
CA GLY A 32 -28.95 1.55 20.97
C GLY A 32 -29.78 1.49 22.23
N THR A 33 -30.12 0.25 22.61
CA THR A 33 -30.89 -0.04 23.81
C THR A 33 -30.17 -1.09 24.64
N ILE A 34 -30.00 -0.86 25.94
CA ILE A 34 -29.37 -1.80 26.87
C ILE A 34 -30.16 -1.89 28.19
N ARG A 35 -30.28 -3.11 28.73
CA ARG A 35 -30.76 -3.32 30.11
C ARG A 35 -29.58 -3.65 31.00
N TYR A 36 -29.40 -2.90 32.08
CA TYR A 36 -28.26 -3.03 32.98
C TYR A 36 -28.65 -2.69 34.43
N ASP A 37 -27.80 -3.10 35.36
CA ASP A 37 -27.95 -2.81 36.79
C ASP A 37 -27.36 -1.44 37.14
N THR A 38 -28.23 -0.46 37.37
CA THR A 38 -27.84 0.93 37.70
C THR A 38 -27.14 1.05 39.06
N THR A 39 -27.16 0.01 39.91
CA THR A 39 -26.39 0.00 41.15
C THR A 39 -24.90 -0.25 40.90
N ARG A 40 -24.56 -1.02 39.85
CA ARG A 40 -23.18 -1.42 39.53
C ARG A 40 -22.56 -0.59 38.40
N TRP A 41 -23.34 -0.22 37.40
CA TRP A 41 -22.85 0.43 36.18
C TRP A 41 -23.23 1.90 36.12
N LYS A 42 -22.38 2.71 35.47
CA LYS A 42 -22.69 4.11 35.18
C LYS A 42 -23.76 4.19 34.09
N PRO A 43 -24.67 5.17 34.14
CA PRO A 43 -25.68 5.37 33.10
C PRO A 43 -25.08 6.10 31.88
N VAL A 44 -23.91 5.65 31.42
CA VAL A 44 -23.15 6.28 30.33
C VAL A 44 -22.60 5.20 29.41
N ALA A 45 -22.82 5.36 28.12
CA ALA A 45 -22.18 4.61 27.06
C ALA A 45 -21.07 5.47 26.47
N SER A 46 -19.84 4.95 26.41
CA SER A 46 -18.70 5.64 25.82
C SER A 46 -18.39 5.04 24.44
N LEU A 47 -18.21 5.90 23.43
CA LEU A 47 -17.80 5.51 22.08
C LEU A 47 -16.33 5.84 21.88
N SER A 48 -15.54 4.84 21.52
CA SER A 48 -14.13 4.97 21.20
C SER A 48 -13.83 4.62 19.76
N LEU A 49 -12.94 5.39 19.13
CA LEU A 49 -12.34 5.02 17.84
C LEU A 49 -11.21 4.02 18.09
N VAL A 50 -11.21 2.90 17.37
CA VAL A 50 -10.13 1.93 17.37
C VAL A 50 -9.23 2.21 16.15
N PRO A 51 -8.01 2.73 16.34
CA PRO A 51 -7.17 3.21 15.23
C PRO A 51 -6.68 2.07 14.32
N ASP A 52 -6.44 0.89 14.91
CA ASP A 52 -6.02 -0.32 14.21
C ASP A 52 -6.44 -1.56 15.02
N PHE A 53 -6.49 -2.72 14.38
CA PHE A 53 -6.97 -3.95 15.03
C PHE A 53 -6.00 -4.53 16.07
N SER A 54 -4.72 -4.16 16.08
CA SER A 54 -3.78 -4.61 17.12
C SER A 54 -4.11 -3.97 18.49
N ARG A 55 -4.74 -2.80 18.48
CA ARG A 55 -5.15 -2.02 19.67
C ARG A 55 -6.62 -2.19 20.04
N MET A 56 -7.28 -3.24 19.55
CA MET A 56 -8.72 -3.48 19.74
C MET A 56 -9.16 -3.43 21.21
N TYR A 57 -8.31 -3.92 22.11
CA TYR A 57 -8.57 -3.99 23.55
C TYR A 57 -7.85 -2.92 24.37
N GLU A 58 -7.20 -1.95 23.72
CA GLU A 58 -6.58 -0.81 24.39
C GLU A 58 -7.61 0.31 24.58
N VAL A 59 -7.72 0.85 25.80
CA VAL A 59 -8.57 2.00 26.10
C VAL A 59 -7.78 3.09 26.83
N SER A 60 -7.99 4.32 26.40
CA SER A 60 -7.50 5.52 27.07
C SER A 60 -8.59 6.58 27.07
N ASN A 61 -8.47 7.57 27.95
CA ASN A 61 -9.42 8.69 27.95
C ASN A 61 -9.43 9.46 26.61
N GLU A 62 -8.29 9.49 25.91
CA GLU A 62 -8.13 10.14 24.59
C GLU A 62 -8.79 9.36 23.46
N SER A 63 -8.92 8.04 23.60
CA SER A 63 -9.59 7.20 22.59
C SER A 63 -11.12 7.38 22.58
N ILE A 64 -11.70 7.95 23.65
CA ILE A 64 -13.14 8.19 23.79
C ILE A 64 -13.50 9.47 23.05
N ILE A 65 -14.27 9.33 21.97
CA ILE A 65 -14.63 10.44 21.08
C ILE A 65 -16.00 11.04 21.43
N GLN A 66 -16.89 10.24 22.03
CA GLN A 66 -18.22 10.66 22.47
C GLN A 66 -18.67 9.85 23.69
N GLU A 67 -19.55 10.45 24.49
CA GLU A 67 -20.26 9.78 25.58
C GLU A 67 -21.75 10.11 25.46
N ALA A 68 -22.58 9.12 25.73
CA ALA A 68 -24.03 9.25 25.68
C ALA A 68 -24.61 8.81 27.03
N GLU A 69 -25.45 9.66 27.61
CA GLU A 69 -26.24 9.28 28.78
C GLU A 69 -27.25 8.20 28.37
N ILE A 70 -27.38 7.17 29.20
CA ILE A 70 -28.34 6.09 28.99
C ILE A 70 -29.64 6.48 29.70
N GLY A 71 -30.69 6.68 28.92
CA GLY A 71 -32.00 7.04 29.42
C GLY A 71 -32.63 5.99 30.34
N PRO A 72 -33.72 6.33 31.05
CA PRO A 72 -34.42 5.41 31.97
C PRO A 72 -34.95 4.13 31.30
N ASP A 73 -35.21 4.19 30.00
CA ASP A 73 -35.65 3.07 29.15
C ASP A 73 -34.48 2.25 28.58
N GLY A 74 -33.24 2.63 28.90
CA GLY A 74 -32.03 1.98 28.43
C GLY A 74 -31.52 2.50 27.08
N ASN A 75 -32.12 3.56 26.53
CA ASN A 75 -31.75 4.10 25.23
C ASN A 75 -30.53 5.00 25.32
N PHE A 76 -29.64 4.91 24.33
CA PHE A 76 -28.49 5.80 24.15
C PHE A 76 -28.29 6.09 22.66
N ALA A 77 -27.66 7.22 22.34
CA ALA A 77 -27.40 7.61 20.97
C ALA A 77 -26.09 8.39 20.84
N PHE A 78 -25.37 8.13 19.75
CA PHE A 78 -24.17 8.86 19.34
C PHE A 78 -24.43 9.60 18.03
N THR A 79 -23.80 10.75 17.86
CA THR A 79 -23.88 11.55 16.62
C THR A 79 -22.74 11.17 15.68
N GLY A 80 -22.79 11.65 14.44
CA GLY A 80 -21.67 11.49 13.49
C GLY A 80 -20.51 12.46 13.70
N GLU A 81 -20.57 13.31 14.72
CA GLU A 81 -19.54 14.33 14.98
C GLU A 81 -18.20 13.67 15.39
N ASN A 82 -17.09 14.25 14.93
CA ASN A 82 -15.74 13.78 15.21
C ASN A 82 -15.43 12.34 14.71
N MET A 83 -16.22 11.81 13.78
CA MET A 83 -15.93 10.55 13.10
C MET A 83 -15.09 10.76 11.84
N PRO A 84 -13.95 10.06 11.67
CA PRO A 84 -13.19 10.10 10.43
C PRO A 84 -14.00 9.55 9.24
N PRO A 85 -13.71 10.00 8.00
CA PRO A 85 -14.40 9.52 6.81
C PRO A 85 -14.08 8.05 6.51
N GLY A 86 -15.05 7.32 5.97
CA GLY A 86 -14.91 5.89 5.65
C GLY A 86 -15.12 4.98 6.86
N ASP A 87 -15.19 3.67 6.59
CA ASP A 87 -15.43 2.67 7.64
C ASP A 87 -14.25 2.59 8.62
N HIS A 88 -14.56 2.69 9.90
CA HIS A 88 -13.63 2.49 10.99
C HIS A 88 -14.24 1.57 12.04
N LEU A 89 -13.38 0.86 12.77
CA LEU A 89 -13.80 0.10 13.93
C LEU A 89 -14.01 1.05 15.11
N TYR A 90 -15.20 0.96 15.70
CA TYR A 90 -15.54 1.62 16.94
C TYR A 90 -15.79 0.58 18.02
N ARG A 91 -15.58 1.03 19.25
CA ARG A 91 -15.91 0.28 20.46
C ARG A 91 -16.93 1.09 21.25
N ILE A 92 -18.01 0.44 21.65
CA ILE A 92 -18.91 0.97 22.68
C ILE A 92 -18.59 0.23 23.96
N HIS A 93 -18.32 0.95 25.05
CA HIS A 93 -18.12 0.35 26.36
C HIS A 93 -18.94 1.03 27.46
N PHE A 94 -19.20 0.27 28.52
CA PHE A 94 -19.99 0.68 29.68
C PHE A 94 -19.13 0.52 30.94
N SER A 95 -18.86 1.61 31.67
CA SER A 95 -17.95 1.56 32.83
C SER A 95 -18.71 1.33 34.14
N ARG A 96 -18.09 0.63 35.09
CA ARG A 96 -18.65 0.51 36.45
C ARG A 96 -18.58 1.83 37.19
N LYS A 97 -19.37 1.98 38.26
CA LYS A 97 -19.36 3.18 39.10
C LYS A 97 -18.00 3.47 39.72
N GLU A 98 -17.35 2.44 40.25
CA GLU A 98 -16.05 2.54 40.94
C GLU A 98 -14.86 2.56 39.97
N ASP A 99 -15.05 2.10 38.73
CA ASP A 99 -13.96 1.99 37.77
C ASP A 99 -13.68 3.35 37.10
N PRO A 100 -12.42 3.61 36.71
CA PRO A 100 -12.08 4.71 35.82
C PRO A 100 -12.94 4.72 34.54
N ARG A 101 -13.02 5.88 33.89
CA ARG A 101 -13.81 6.04 32.66
C ARG A 101 -13.33 5.11 31.55
N ALA A 102 -12.02 5.05 31.35
CA ALA A 102 -11.35 4.19 30.40
C ALA A 102 -11.04 2.82 31.03
N SER A 103 -12.08 2.02 31.29
CA SER A 103 -11.94 0.67 31.85
C SER A 103 -12.66 -0.37 31.00
N LEU A 104 -11.92 -1.39 30.60
CA LEU A 104 -12.42 -2.52 29.83
C LEU A 104 -12.36 -3.81 30.67
N ILE A 105 -13.43 -4.57 30.58
CA ILE A 105 -13.56 -5.92 31.11
C ILE A 105 -13.72 -6.83 29.89
N ILE A 106 -12.80 -7.78 29.75
CA ILE A 106 -12.72 -8.69 28.60
C ILE A 106 -13.14 -10.07 29.05
N GLY A 107 -14.13 -10.63 28.36
CA GLY A 107 -14.68 -11.95 28.68
C GLY A 107 -15.48 -12.02 29.98
N GLY A 108 -16.10 -13.18 30.19
CA GLY A 108 -16.93 -13.44 31.36
C GLY A 108 -18.27 -12.69 31.36
N PRO A 109 -19.03 -12.76 32.46
CA PRO A 109 -20.37 -12.17 32.54
C PRO A 109 -20.39 -10.64 32.56
N ASP A 110 -19.30 -10.03 33.03
CA ASP A 110 -19.18 -8.58 33.16
C ASP A 110 -18.44 -7.95 31.98
N GLU A 111 -18.24 -8.68 30.87
CA GLU A 111 -17.73 -8.09 29.62
C GLU A 111 -18.57 -6.87 29.25
N ASN A 112 -17.87 -5.75 29.10
CA ASN A 112 -18.50 -4.44 29.12
C ASN A 112 -18.35 -3.66 27.82
N HIS A 113 -17.96 -4.32 26.74
CA HIS A 113 -17.70 -3.67 25.48
C HIS A 113 -18.22 -4.49 24.29
N LEU A 114 -18.44 -3.80 23.18
CA LEU A 114 -18.74 -4.40 21.90
C LEU A 114 -18.06 -3.61 20.79
N PHE A 115 -17.82 -4.27 19.66
CA PHE A 115 -17.26 -3.67 18.46
C PHE A 115 -18.32 -3.52 17.37
N LEU A 116 -18.16 -2.48 16.56
CA LEU A 116 -18.93 -2.26 15.34
C LEU A 116 -18.08 -1.49 14.32
N LEU A 117 -18.38 -1.69 13.04
CA LEU A 117 -17.94 -0.79 11.98
C LEU A 117 -19.00 0.30 11.78
N ALA A 118 -18.54 1.54 11.65
CA ALA A 118 -19.37 2.68 11.33
C ALA A 118 -18.60 3.69 10.47
N ASN A 119 -19.34 4.58 9.83
CA ASN A 119 -18.82 5.76 9.13
C ASN A 119 -19.82 6.92 9.27
N PRO A 120 -19.44 8.17 8.96
CA PRO A 120 -20.31 9.34 9.13
C PRO A 120 -21.67 9.29 8.41
N GLY A 121 -21.86 8.39 7.44
CA GLY A 121 -23.12 8.19 6.72
C GLY A 121 -23.87 6.90 7.07
N SER A 122 -23.42 6.14 8.07
CA SER A 122 -24.09 4.91 8.50
C SER A 122 -25.27 5.22 9.41
N GLU A 123 -26.38 4.48 9.32
CA GLU A 123 -27.45 4.51 10.32
C GLU A 123 -27.48 3.15 11.01
N ILE A 124 -27.21 3.12 12.33
CA ILE A 124 -26.97 1.88 13.05
C ILE A 124 -27.90 1.79 14.26
N GLY A 125 -28.78 0.79 14.26
CA GLY A 125 -29.55 0.38 15.43
C GLY A 125 -28.88 -0.77 16.17
N ILE A 126 -28.74 -0.69 17.49
CA ILE A 126 -28.14 -1.72 18.34
C ILE A 126 -29.13 -2.12 19.43
N ARG A 127 -29.47 -3.40 19.52
CA ARG A 127 -30.24 -3.92 20.65
C ARG A 127 -29.42 -4.93 21.42
N ILE A 128 -29.09 -4.57 22.67
CA ILE A 128 -28.31 -5.37 23.61
C ILE A 128 -29.28 -6.00 24.61
N ARG A 129 -29.41 -7.32 24.55
CA ARG A 129 -30.21 -8.09 25.51
C ARG A 129 -29.26 -8.74 26.51
N GLY A 130 -29.21 -8.16 27.71
CA GLY A 130 -28.51 -8.68 28.86
C GLY A 130 -29.35 -9.63 29.71
N GLY A 131 -28.76 -10.12 30.80
CA GLY A 131 -29.37 -11.00 31.78
C GLY A 131 -28.38 -11.27 32.91
N ARG A 132 -27.87 -12.51 33.00
CA ARG A 132 -26.69 -12.81 33.86
C ARG A 132 -25.41 -12.13 33.36
N ARG A 133 -25.35 -11.81 32.07
CA ARG A 133 -24.27 -11.04 31.45
C ARG A 133 -24.74 -9.62 31.18
N LEU A 134 -23.85 -8.63 31.27
CA LEU A 134 -24.16 -7.26 30.84
C LEU A 134 -24.49 -7.25 29.34
N ILE A 135 -23.57 -7.79 28.53
CA ILE A 135 -23.74 -7.95 27.09
C ILE A 135 -24.01 -9.43 26.80
N GLY A 136 -25.29 -9.78 26.63
CA GLY A 136 -25.72 -11.17 26.38
C GLY A 136 -25.83 -11.49 24.89
N SER A 137 -26.85 -10.94 24.23
CA SER A 137 -27.01 -11.05 22.77
C SER A 137 -27.15 -9.66 22.15
N ILE A 138 -26.52 -9.48 21.00
CA ILE A 138 -26.54 -8.24 20.23
C ILE A 138 -27.28 -8.47 18.93
N SER A 139 -28.10 -7.50 18.54
CA SER A 139 -28.68 -7.37 17.20
C SER A 139 -28.32 -6.01 16.63
N PHE A 140 -27.94 -6.01 15.36
CA PHE A 140 -27.64 -4.80 14.59
C PHE A 140 -28.70 -4.61 13.50
N GLU A 141 -29.09 -3.36 13.27
CA GLU A 141 -30.03 -2.92 12.24
C GLU A 141 -29.41 -1.74 11.48
N GLY A 142 -29.84 -1.51 10.23
CA GLY A 142 -29.43 -0.36 9.40
C GLY A 142 -28.08 -0.48 8.68
N TYR A 143 -27.07 -1.13 9.28
CA TYR A 143 -25.74 -1.31 8.65
C TYR A 143 -25.30 -2.78 8.57
N PRO A 144 -25.54 -3.48 7.43
CA PRO A 144 -25.39 -4.93 7.31
C PRO A 144 -24.00 -5.48 7.62
N VAL A 145 -22.95 -4.68 7.44
CA VAL A 145 -21.56 -5.05 7.75
C VAL A 145 -21.38 -5.48 9.21
N ASN A 146 -22.18 -4.92 10.13
CA ASN A 146 -22.11 -5.28 11.55
C ASN A 146 -22.68 -6.67 11.87
N GLN A 147 -23.46 -7.26 10.94
CA GLN A 147 -23.82 -8.67 11.06
C GLN A 147 -22.58 -9.57 10.93
N SER A 148 -21.64 -9.21 10.05
CA SER A 148 -20.37 -9.94 9.95
C SER A 148 -19.50 -9.79 11.20
N VAL A 149 -19.47 -8.61 11.82
CA VAL A 149 -18.78 -8.39 13.11
C VAL A 149 -19.35 -9.32 14.18
N LYS A 150 -20.68 -9.39 14.28
CA LYS A 150 -21.39 -10.30 15.20
C LYS A 150 -21.06 -11.77 14.92
N ASP A 151 -21.10 -12.20 13.66
CA ASP A 151 -20.83 -13.59 13.28
C ASP A 151 -19.39 -14.00 13.63
N ILE A 152 -18.42 -13.12 13.37
CA ILE A 152 -17.00 -13.33 13.71
C ILE A 152 -16.84 -13.46 15.23
N ASN A 153 -17.45 -12.57 16.01
CA ASN A 153 -17.38 -12.60 17.47
C ASN A 153 -18.05 -13.85 18.05
N GLN A 154 -19.14 -14.33 17.42
CA GLN A 154 -19.78 -15.59 17.82
C GLN A 154 -18.87 -16.80 17.56
N ILE A 155 -18.14 -16.81 16.43
CA ILE A 155 -17.16 -17.87 16.14
C ILE A 155 -15.99 -17.81 17.14
N ALA A 156 -15.44 -16.62 17.38
CA ALA A 156 -14.31 -16.43 18.30
C ALA A 156 -14.68 -16.75 19.76
N GLY A 157 -15.84 -16.27 20.23
CA GLY A 157 -16.33 -16.49 21.59
C GLY A 157 -16.68 -17.95 21.92
N PHE A 158 -16.73 -18.85 20.93
CA PHE A 158 -16.81 -20.28 21.20
C PHE A 158 -15.58 -20.77 21.99
N LEU A 159 -14.41 -20.15 21.80
CA LEU A 159 -13.18 -20.50 22.51
C LEU A 159 -13.32 -20.27 24.03
N ASP A 160 -14.01 -19.22 24.46
CA ASP A 160 -14.22 -18.90 25.87
C ASP A 160 -15.07 -19.97 26.59
N THR A 161 -15.84 -20.75 25.82
CA THR A 161 -16.63 -21.86 26.37
C THR A 161 -15.83 -23.15 26.50
N LEU A 162 -14.71 -23.29 25.79
CA LEU A 162 -13.91 -24.53 25.76
C LEU A 162 -13.18 -24.81 27.06
N ASP A 163 -12.87 -23.78 27.85
CA ASP A 163 -12.18 -23.97 29.13
C ASP A 163 -12.99 -24.82 30.12
N TYR A 164 -14.31 -24.91 29.90
CA TYR A 164 -15.23 -25.70 30.71
C TYR A 164 -15.39 -27.15 30.25
N TYR A 165 -15.05 -27.50 28.99
CA TYR A 165 -15.41 -28.79 28.39
C TYR A 165 -14.18 -29.60 27.92
N GLY A 166 -13.63 -30.42 28.82
CA GLY A 166 -12.85 -31.63 28.45
C GLY A 166 -11.31 -31.56 28.48
N PRO A 167 -10.62 -32.67 28.11
CA PRO A 167 -9.15 -32.81 28.15
C PRO A 167 -8.43 -31.83 27.22
N ALA A 168 -7.20 -31.43 27.56
CA ALA A 168 -6.42 -30.41 26.84
C ALA A 168 -6.27 -30.69 25.32
N VAL A 169 -6.06 -31.96 24.93
CA VAL A 169 -5.91 -32.36 23.52
C VAL A 169 -7.15 -32.03 22.67
N ASN A 170 -8.34 -32.16 23.24
CA ASN A 170 -9.58 -31.80 22.54
C ASN A 170 -9.71 -30.28 22.40
N ARG A 171 -9.19 -29.50 23.36
CA ARG A 171 -9.24 -28.03 23.31
C ARG A 171 -8.35 -27.47 22.20
N ASP A 172 -7.14 -28.02 22.05
CA ASP A 172 -6.21 -27.56 21.02
C ASP A 172 -6.75 -27.85 19.62
N PHE A 173 -7.28 -29.07 19.40
CA PHE A 173 -7.93 -29.42 18.14
C PHE A 173 -9.09 -28.48 17.79
N VAL A 174 -9.97 -28.22 18.76
CA VAL A 174 -11.12 -27.33 18.54
C VAL A 174 -10.66 -25.89 18.30
N ARG A 175 -9.63 -25.42 19.01
CA ARG A 175 -9.06 -24.09 18.81
C ARG A 175 -8.53 -23.92 17.39
N GLU A 176 -7.76 -24.88 16.90
CA GLU A 176 -7.26 -24.86 15.52
C GLU A 176 -8.41 -24.88 14.50
N ALA A 177 -9.48 -25.65 14.75
CA ALA A 177 -10.66 -25.65 13.88
C ALA A 177 -11.38 -24.28 13.84
N VAL A 178 -11.45 -23.58 14.98
CA VAL A 178 -12.03 -22.22 15.06
C VAL A 178 -11.16 -21.22 14.31
N TYR A 179 -9.84 -21.23 14.52
CA TYR A 179 -8.91 -20.35 13.80
C TYR A 179 -8.96 -20.59 12.30
N GLU A 180 -9.02 -21.84 11.86
CA GLU A 180 -9.18 -22.19 10.45
C GLU A 180 -10.50 -21.67 9.88
N ARG A 181 -11.60 -21.77 10.64
CA ARG A 181 -12.89 -21.19 10.23
C ARG A 181 -12.82 -19.67 10.07
N LEU A 182 -12.14 -18.98 10.98
CA LEU A 182 -11.95 -17.53 10.92
C LEU A 182 -11.08 -17.12 9.72
N ARG A 183 -10.00 -17.85 9.42
CA ARG A 183 -9.19 -17.63 8.21
C ARG A 183 -10.01 -17.84 6.94
N ARG A 184 -10.83 -18.88 6.86
CA ARG A 184 -11.74 -19.09 5.71
C ARG A 184 -12.77 -17.97 5.58
N TYR A 185 -13.28 -17.46 6.70
CA TYR A 185 -14.14 -16.28 6.71
C TYR A 185 -13.40 -15.08 6.08
N ALA A 186 -12.16 -14.82 6.50
CA ALA A 186 -11.33 -13.76 5.95
C ALA A 186 -11.08 -13.91 4.43
N ASP A 187 -10.72 -15.11 3.95
CA ASP A 187 -10.45 -15.33 2.51
C ASP A 187 -11.70 -15.16 1.64
N THR A 188 -12.88 -15.54 2.13
CA THR A 188 -14.15 -15.46 1.38
C THR A 188 -14.84 -14.10 1.49
N CYS A 189 -14.48 -13.28 2.48
CA CYS A 189 -15.09 -11.97 2.68
C CYS A 189 -14.72 -10.98 1.56
N SER A 190 -15.71 -10.19 1.13
CA SER A 190 -15.55 -9.13 0.14
C SER A 190 -15.26 -7.76 0.77
N ASN A 191 -15.62 -7.55 2.04
CA ASN A 191 -15.31 -6.31 2.76
C ASN A 191 -13.89 -6.42 3.36
N PRO A 192 -12.97 -5.51 3.03
CA PRO A 192 -11.57 -5.59 3.45
C PRO A 192 -11.38 -5.49 4.98
N LEU A 193 -12.16 -4.65 5.66
CA LEU A 193 -12.05 -4.47 7.11
C LEU A 193 -12.64 -5.64 7.87
N ILE A 194 -13.78 -6.20 7.41
CA ILE A 194 -14.34 -7.43 7.99
C ILE A 194 -13.41 -8.62 7.77
N SER A 195 -12.84 -8.72 6.56
CA SER A 195 -11.83 -9.74 6.23
C SER A 195 -10.66 -9.67 7.21
N LEU A 196 -10.15 -8.46 7.45
CA LEU A 196 -9.02 -8.27 8.34
C LEU A 196 -9.42 -8.48 9.81
N TYR A 197 -10.59 -8.03 10.24
CA TYR A 197 -11.14 -8.27 11.57
C TYR A 197 -11.21 -9.77 11.90
N ALA A 198 -11.72 -10.59 10.98
CA ALA A 198 -11.75 -12.04 11.13
C ALA A 198 -10.34 -12.63 11.28
N LEU A 199 -9.37 -12.10 10.54
CA LEU A 199 -7.99 -12.56 10.57
C LEU A 199 -7.28 -12.25 11.90
N TYR A 200 -7.54 -11.08 12.50
CA TYR A 200 -7.03 -10.77 13.85
C TYR A 200 -7.57 -11.73 14.91
N HIS A 201 -8.84 -12.15 14.79
CA HIS A 201 -9.42 -13.16 15.67
C HIS A 201 -8.86 -14.57 15.47
N SER A 202 -8.18 -14.86 14.35
CA SER A 202 -7.58 -16.18 14.08
C SER A 202 -6.15 -16.36 14.62
N ARG A 203 -5.62 -15.40 15.39
CA ARG A 203 -4.21 -15.36 15.87
C ARG A 203 -3.19 -15.56 14.76
N PHE A 204 -3.33 -14.78 13.69
CA PHE A 204 -2.52 -14.90 12.49
C PHE A 204 -1.02 -14.78 12.73
N GLU A 205 -0.60 -14.07 13.77
CA GLU A 205 0.81 -13.85 14.12
C GLU A 205 1.54 -15.18 14.39
N SER A 206 0.84 -16.13 15.01
CA SER A 206 1.37 -17.47 15.32
C SER A 206 1.24 -18.47 14.17
N ASP A 207 0.42 -18.14 13.17
CA ASP A 207 0.08 -19.01 12.06
C ASP A 207 0.77 -18.61 10.76
N PHE A 208 1.27 -17.38 10.66
CA PHE A 208 1.98 -16.86 9.49
C PHE A 208 3.13 -17.76 9.04
N GLU A 209 3.97 -18.19 9.99
CA GLU A 209 5.09 -19.09 9.72
C GLU A 209 4.65 -20.49 9.28
N LYS A 210 3.47 -20.94 9.73
CA LYS A 210 2.93 -22.27 9.41
C LYS A 210 2.27 -22.30 8.02
N ASN A 211 1.65 -21.21 7.60
CA ASN A 211 0.83 -21.13 6.39
C ASN A 211 1.23 -19.97 5.44
N PRO A 212 2.51 -19.81 5.05
CA PRO A 212 3.00 -18.63 4.32
C PRO A 212 2.30 -18.40 2.97
N GLY A 213 1.84 -19.47 2.31
CA GLY A 213 1.10 -19.40 1.05
C GLY A 213 -0.25 -18.70 1.18
N TYR A 214 -0.97 -18.95 2.28
CA TYR A 214 -2.24 -18.28 2.57
C TYR A 214 -2.03 -16.77 2.71
N TYR A 215 -1.07 -16.36 3.54
CA TYR A 215 -0.82 -14.95 3.82
C TYR A 215 -0.26 -14.20 2.59
N THR A 216 0.60 -14.84 1.80
CA THR A 216 1.05 -14.27 0.52
C THR A 216 -0.13 -14.01 -0.43
N LYS A 217 -1.07 -14.97 -0.53
CA LYS A 217 -2.31 -14.78 -1.32
C LYS A 217 -3.18 -13.67 -0.75
N TYR A 218 -3.35 -13.63 0.57
CA TYR A 218 -4.16 -12.63 1.28
C TYR A 218 -3.61 -11.21 1.09
N LEU A 219 -2.30 -11.02 1.26
CA LEU A 219 -1.60 -9.76 1.02
C LEU A 219 -1.74 -9.31 -0.43
N ARG A 220 -1.62 -10.24 -1.38
CA ARG A 220 -1.86 -9.95 -2.81
C ARG A 220 -3.30 -9.52 -3.08
N LYS A 221 -4.29 -10.20 -2.48
CA LYS A 221 -5.73 -9.87 -2.60
C LYS A 221 -5.99 -8.41 -2.19
N TRP A 222 -5.38 -7.98 -1.09
CA TRP A 222 -5.60 -6.65 -0.51
C TRP A 222 -4.45 -5.65 -0.74
N ARG A 223 -3.61 -5.87 -1.75
CA ARG A 223 -2.42 -5.03 -2.03
C ARG A 223 -2.75 -3.54 -2.24
N LYS A 224 -3.96 -3.24 -2.75
CA LYS A 224 -4.40 -1.85 -3.01
C LYS A 224 -4.99 -1.16 -1.79
N GLN A 225 -5.22 -1.87 -0.68
CA GLN A 225 -5.78 -1.29 0.53
C GLN A 225 -4.68 -0.57 1.32
N ASP A 226 -4.87 0.74 1.54
CA ASP A 226 -3.89 1.60 2.23
C ASP A 226 -4.45 2.24 3.51
N SER A 227 -5.55 1.71 4.05
CA SER A 227 -6.05 2.13 5.35
C SER A 227 -5.02 1.83 6.45
N GLU A 228 -5.07 2.57 7.56
CA GLU A 228 -4.18 2.37 8.71
C GLU A 228 -4.17 0.92 9.19
N TYR A 229 -5.36 0.29 9.27
CA TYR A 229 -5.52 -1.13 9.58
C TYR A 229 -4.63 -2.05 8.74
N PHE A 230 -4.55 -1.82 7.42
CA PHE A 230 -3.77 -2.66 6.52
C PHE A 230 -2.27 -2.32 6.54
N ARG A 231 -1.91 -1.06 6.83
CA ARG A 231 -0.50 -0.66 7.03
C ARG A 231 0.07 -1.33 8.27
N THR A 232 -0.64 -1.25 9.40
CA THR A 232 -0.24 -1.90 10.66
C THR A 232 -0.17 -3.41 10.51
N PHE A 233 -1.17 -4.03 9.89
CA PHE A 233 -1.16 -5.47 9.59
C PHE A 233 0.07 -5.90 8.78
N ARG A 234 0.41 -5.19 7.70
CA ARG A 234 1.59 -5.49 6.88
C ARG A 234 2.89 -5.32 7.66
N ALA A 235 2.99 -4.28 8.50
CA ALA A 235 4.15 -4.04 9.34
C ALA A 235 4.35 -5.16 10.37
N GLN A 236 3.27 -5.68 10.97
CA GLN A 236 3.32 -6.80 11.91
C GLN A 236 3.82 -8.10 11.28
N LEU A 237 3.57 -8.31 9.98
CA LEU A 237 4.03 -9.49 9.24
C LEU A 237 5.51 -9.45 8.82
N ARG A 238 6.30 -8.45 9.27
CA ARG A 238 7.71 -8.27 8.88
C ARG A 238 7.90 -8.38 7.37
N MET A 239 7.01 -7.78 6.59
CA MET A 239 7.25 -7.62 5.16
C MET A 239 8.35 -6.58 4.97
N ASP A 240 9.60 -7.02 5.02
CA ASP A 240 10.65 -6.39 4.26
C ASP A 240 10.12 -6.30 2.83
N THR A 241 9.80 -5.09 2.40
CA THR A 241 9.40 -4.83 1.02
C THR A 241 10.65 -4.89 0.14
N GLU A 242 11.47 -5.93 0.30
CA GLU A 242 12.36 -6.43 -0.74
C GLU A 242 11.48 -7.22 -1.70
N GLN A 243 10.65 -6.48 -2.42
CA GLN A 243 10.30 -6.89 -3.76
C GLN A 243 11.64 -7.09 -4.46
N ASN A 244 12.16 -8.33 -4.49
CA ASN A 244 13.36 -8.74 -5.22
C ASN A 244 13.16 -8.39 -6.69
N ASN A 245 13.28 -7.11 -6.99
CA ASN A 245 13.03 -6.54 -8.29
C ASN A 245 14.34 -6.74 -8.99
N ILE A 246 14.48 -7.88 -9.68
CA ILE A 246 15.67 -8.24 -10.45
C ILE A 246 15.83 -7.38 -11.72
N VAL A 247 14.84 -6.54 -12.03
CA VAL A 247 14.82 -5.64 -13.19
C VAL A 247 16.02 -4.69 -13.29
N PRO A 248 16.52 -4.00 -12.23
CA PRO A 248 17.70 -3.16 -12.32
C PRO A 248 18.97 -3.99 -12.58
N LEU A 249 19.11 -5.18 -11.97
CA LEU A 249 20.24 -6.09 -12.23
C LEU A 249 20.25 -6.61 -13.68
N VAL A 250 19.08 -7.03 -14.20
CA VAL A 250 18.94 -7.49 -15.59
C VAL A 250 19.17 -6.34 -16.56
N SER A 251 18.67 -5.14 -16.26
CA SER A 251 18.89 -3.95 -17.09
C SER A 251 20.38 -3.57 -17.15
N ALA A 252 21.09 -3.58 -16.01
CA ALA A 252 22.52 -3.34 -15.94
C ALA A 252 23.31 -4.38 -16.76
N LEU A 253 22.96 -5.66 -16.67
CA LEU A 253 23.60 -6.72 -17.45
C LEU A 253 23.40 -6.51 -18.96
N LEU A 254 22.19 -6.14 -19.40
CA LEU A 254 21.89 -5.84 -20.80
C LEU A 254 22.69 -4.63 -21.32
N PHE A 255 22.84 -3.57 -20.50
CA PHE A 255 23.67 -2.41 -20.85
C PHE A 255 25.15 -2.77 -21.03
N ILE A 256 25.69 -3.64 -20.17
CA ILE A 256 27.08 -4.12 -20.26
C ILE A 256 27.27 -4.94 -21.54
N LEU A 257 26.38 -5.89 -21.82
CA LEU A 257 26.45 -6.71 -23.04
C LEU A 257 26.34 -5.87 -24.31
N MET A 258 25.45 -4.88 -24.33
CA MET A 258 25.31 -3.93 -25.45
C MET A 258 26.59 -3.11 -25.65
N SER A 259 27.20 -2.62 -24.57
CA SER A 259 28.44 -1.85 -24.62
C SER A 259 29.60 -2.68 -25.16
N ILE A 260 29.70 -3.94 -24.75
CA ILE A 260 30.70 -4.90 -25.26
C ILE A 260 30.46 -5.13 -26.76
N ALA A 261 29.22 -5.40 -27.18
CA ALA A 261 28.89 -5.61 -28.60
C ALA A 261 29.24 -4.39 -29.46
N VAL A 262 28.92 -3.17 -28.99
CA VAL A 262 29.27 -1.91 -29.66
C VAL A 262 30.80 -1.74 -29.75
N TYR A 263 31.52 -2.05 -28.68
CA TYR A 263 32.99 -1.99 -28.65
C TYR A 263 33.61 -2.92 -29.71
N TYR A 264 33.18 -4.19 -29.77
CA TYR A 264 33.67 -5.15 -30.75
C TYR A 264 33.29 -4.76 -32.19
N TYR A 265 32.08 -4.24 -32.42
CA TYR A 265 31.66 -3.76 -33.73
C TYR A 265 32.51 -2.58 -34.22
N ARG A 266 32.77 -1.60 -33.35
CA ARG A 266 33.64 -0.45 -33.67
C ARG A 266 35.08 -0.89 -33.93
N ARG A 267 35.59 -1.86 -33.16
CA ARG A 267 36.95 -2.40 -33.35
C ARG A 267 37.10 -3.11 -34.70
N ARG A 268 36.12 -3.93 -35.11
CA ARG A 268 36.10 -4.57 -36.43
C ARG A 268 36.08 -3.56 -37.58
N LYS A 269 35.25 -2.50 -37.48
CA LYS A 269 35.14 -1.51 -38.55
C LYS A 269 36.42 -0.68 -38.76
N LYS A 270 37.27 -0.57 -37.72
CA LYS A 270 38.55 0.15 -37.79
C LYS A 270 39.66 -0.66 -38.46
N SER A 271 39.55 -1.99 -38.54
CA SER A 271 40.57 -2.86 -39.14
C SER A 271 40.40 -3.11 -40.65
N GLU A 272 39.30 -2.65 -41.27
CA GLU A 272 39.04 -2.86 -42.71
C GLU A 272 39.43 -1.67 -43.61
N ILE A 273 39.96 -0.58 -43.07
CA ILE A 273 40.42 0.56 -43.89
C ILE A 273 41.83 0.24 -44.39
N ASN A 274 41.93 -0.31 -45.61
CA ASN A 274 43.20 -0.54 -46.28
C ASN A 274 43.90 0.81 -46.54
N PRO A 275 45.05 1.11 -45.89
CA PRO A 275 45.70 2.43 -45.94
C PRO A 275 46.08 2.85 -47.36
N PHE A 276 46.34 1.89 -48.25
CA PHE A 276 46.77 2.15 -49.62
C PHE A 276 45.64 2.63 -50.56
N ARG A 277 44.36 2.56 -50.13
CA ARG A 277 43.22 3.11 -50.88
C ARG A 277 43.23 4.64 -50.94
N SER A 278 43.87 5.33 -49.99
CA SER A 278 43.91 6.80 -49.94
C SER A 278 44.98 7.41 -50.86
N LEU A 279 45.93 6.61 -51.35
CA LEU A 279 46.98 7.05 -52.26
C LEU A 279 46.50 7.09 -53.72
N THR A 280 46.96 8.07 -54.47
CA THR A 280 46.82 8.10 -55.94
C THR A 280 47.78 7.10 -56.61
N VAL A 281 47.60 6.84 -57.90
CA VAL A 281 48.49 5.94 -58.67
C VAL A 281 49.94 6.42 -58.64
N GLN A 282 50.16 7.73 -58.78
CA GLN A 282 51.49 8.32 -58.75
C GLN A 282 52.12 8.24 -57.35
N GLU A 283 51.33 8.49 -56.30
CA GLU A 283 51.79 8.37 -54.92
C GLU A 283 52.15 6.94 -54.53
N ARG A 284 51.42 5.93 -55.03
CA ARG A 284 51.78 4.52 -54.84
C ARG A 284 53.13 4.17 -55.48
N LYS A 285 53.39 4.67 -56.70
CA LYS A 285 54.67 4.48 -57.38
C LYS A 285 55.82 5.13 -56.62
N ILE A 286 55.63 6.37 -56.18
CA ILE A 286 56.62 7.10 -55.38
C ILE A 286 56.85 6.39 -54.04
N PHE A 287 55.79 5.91 -53.38
CA PHE A 287 55.87 5.17 -52.12
C PHE A 287 56.68 3.86 -52.26
N ALA A 288 56.48 3.10 -53.34
CA ALA A 288 57.29 1.90 -53.62
C ALA A 288 58.78 2.23 -53.72
N LEU A 289 59.14 3.27 -54.48
CA LEU A 289 60.53 3.72 -54.60
C LEU A 289 61.11 4.27 -53.28
N LEU A 290 60.28 4.90 -52.44
CA LEU A 290 60.68 5.33 -51.10
C LEU A 290 61.01 4.12 -50.22
N LYS A 291 60.20 3.07 -50.27
CA LYS A 291 60.38 1.80 -49.53
C LYS A 291 61.60 1.01 -50.00
N GLU A 292 61.98 1.13 -51.27
CA GLU A 292 63.24 0.62 -51.82
C GLU A 292 64.48 1.44 -51.40
N GLY A 293 64.30 2.53 -50.65
CA GLY A 293 65.40 3.37 -50.16
C GLY A 293 65.90 4.43 -51.14
N LYS A 294 65.25 4.64 -52.29
CA LYS A 294 65.68 5.61 -53.32
C LYS A 294 65.58 7.07 -52.83
N SER A 295 66.63 7.86 -53.02
CA SER A 295 66.63 9.29 -52.70
C SER A 295 65.60 10.06 -53.54
N ASN A 296 65.15 11.22 -53.05
CA ASN A 296 64.20 12.06 -53.80
C ASN A 296 64.73 12.46 -55.19
N LYS A 297 66.06 12.50 -55.37
CA LYS A 297 66.72 12.75 -56.65
C LYS A 297 66.55 11.55 -57.59
N GLU A 298 66.85 10.34 -57.13
CA GLU A 298 66.65 9.11 -57.91
C GLU A 298 65.17 8.86 -58.25
N ILE A 299 64.26 9.21 -57.34
CA ILE A 299 62.81 9.15 -57.58
C ILE A 299 62.41 10.16 -58.66
N SER A 300 62.98 11.37 -58.64
CA SER A 300 62.71 12.41 -59.64
C SER A 300 63.10 11.95 -61.04
N GLU A 301 64.24 11.27 -61.15
CA GLU A 301 64.74 10.68 -62.40
C GLU A 301 63.87 9.50 -62.85
N SER A 302 63.57 8.57 -61.93
CA SER A 302 62.77 7.35 -62.21
C SER A 302 61.33 7.67 -62.62
N CYS A 303 60.73 8.71 -62.03
CA CYS A 303 59.37 9.15 -62.35
C CYS A 303 59.32 10.28 -63.40
N SER A 304 60.47 10.76 -63.89
CA SER A 304 60.59 11.88 -64.84
C SER A 304 59.81 13.15 -64.41
N ILE A 305 59.92 13.51 -63.13
CA ILE A 305 59.27 14.70 -62.54
C ILE A 305 60.29 15.54 -61.77
N SER A 306 59.96 16.80 -61.50
CA SER A 306 60.89 17.68 -60.79
C SER A 306 61.08 17.29 -59.31
N LEU A 307 62.24 17.64 -58.74
CA LEU A 307 62.55 17.36 -57.33
C LEU A 307 61.56 18.02 -56.35
N SER A 308 61.04 19.21 -56.69
CA SER A 308 60.02 19.88 -55.88
C SER A 308 58.70 19.11 -55.91
N THR A 309 58.29 18.59 -57.07
CA THR A 309 57.11 17.74 -57.22
C THR A 309 57.22 16.44 -56.41
N VAL A 310 58.39 15.80 -56.40
CA VAL A 310 58.64 14.63 -55.54
C VAL A 310 58.45 14.97 -54.07
N LYS A 311 59.04 16.07 -53.58
CA LYS A 311 58.88 16.51 -52.18
C LYS A 311 57.42 16.74 -51.82
N THR A 312 56.64 17.35 -52.71
CA THR A 312 55.19 17.54 -52.52
C THR A 312 54.45 16.21 -52.41
N HIS A 313 54.73 15.25 -53.29
CA HIS A 313 54.14 13.92 -53.21
C HIS A 313 54.55 13.16 -51.95
N VAL A 314 55.82 13.23 -51.54
CA VAL A 314 56.32 12.63 -50.30
C VAL A 314 55.60 13.20 -49.09
N ASN A 315 55.44 14.53 -49.02
CA ASN A 315 54.69 15.18 -47.94
C ASN A 315 53.21 14.76 -47.93
N SER A 316 52.59 14.62 -49.11
CA SER A 316 51.20 14.15 -49.22
C SER A 316 51.05 12.70 -48.76
N ILE A 317 52.01 11.83 -49.12
CA ILE A 317 52.06 10.43 -48.69
C ILE A 317 52.21 10.36 -47.16
N TYR A 318 53.13 11.13 -46.59
CA TYR A 318 53.35 11.19 -45.13
C TYR A 318 52.08 11.62 -44.40
N SER A 319 51.43 12.67 -44.89
CA SER A 319 50.16 13.14 -44.34
C SER A 319 49.04 12.10 -44.47
N LYS A 320 48.90 11.44 -45.63
CA LYS A 320 47.83 10.45 -45.90
C LYS A 320 48.00 9.14 -45.15
N LEU A 321 49.22 8.70 -44.91
CA LEU A 321 49.55 7.47 -44.19
C LEU A 321 49.90 7.72 -42.72
N ASN A 322 49.87 8.97 -42.27
CA ASN A 322 50.25 9.40 -40.92
C ASN A 322 51.68 8.98 -40.52
N LEU A 323 52.63 9.18 -41.44
CA LEU A 323 54.06 8.91 -41.27
C LEU A 323 54.81 10.22 -41.01
N SER A 324 55.84 10.18 -40.19
CA SER A 324 56.63 11.35 -39.81
C SER A 324 58.04 11.32 -40.36
N SER A 325 58.55 10.13 -40.70
CA SER A 325 59.92 9.94 -41.16
C SER A 325 60.02 9.00 -42.36
N ARG A 326 61.16 9.07 -43.04
CA ARG A 326 61.50 8.14 -44.12
C ARG A 326 61.70 6.71 -43.59
N THR A 327 62.18 6.58 -42.37
CA THR A 327 62.31 5.29 -41.68
C THR A 327 60.94 4.66 -41.49
N ASP A 328 59.93 5.46 -41.12
CA ASP A 328 58.55 4.99 -40.96
C ASP A 328 57.97 4.40 -42.26
N VAL A 329 58.42 4.88 -43.43
CA VAL A 329 58.02 4.33 -44.74
C VAL A 329 58.62 2.95 -44.99
N MET A 330 59.88 2.75 -44.59
CA MET A 330 60.59 1.48 -44.73
C MET A 330 59.96 0.41 -43.85
N ASP A 331 59.53 0.82 -42.64
CA ASP A 331 58.88 -0.03 -41.64
C ASP A 331 57.36 -0.16 -41.84
N PHE A 332 56.78 0.52 -42.84
CA PHE A 332 55.34 0.48 -43.11
C PHE A 332 54.94 -0.87 -43.74
N GLY A 333 54.04 -1.58 -43.07
CA GLY A 333 53.65 -2.97 -43.37
C GLY A 333 53.19 -3.24 -44.80
N GLU A 334 53.33 -4.50 -45.23
CA GLU A 334 52.78 -5.03 -46.50
C GLU A 334 51.24 -5.10 -46.50
#